data_AF-A0A938MHE1-F1
#
_entry.id   AF-A0A938MHE1-F1
#
_cell.length_a   1.000
_cell.length_b   1.000
_cell.length_c   1.000
_cell.angle_alpha   90.00
_cell.angle_beta   90.00
_cell.angle_gamma   90.00
#
_symmetry.space_group_name_H-M   'P 1'
#
loop_
_entity.id
_entity.type
_entity.pdbx_description
1 polymer ?
#
loop_
_entity_poly.entity_id
_entity_poly.type
_entity_poly.pdbx_seq_one_letter_code
_entity_poly.pdbx_strand_id
1 'polypeptide(L)'
;MTRVERLKEKLFTLNDRALFLERLEILKRCAAQFEGQAAGVKFGRTLKELLANVSLVIDEDDLIVGRVPEIVPTPEQEKFFQENRPFWWVPWFQTTGHLTISWEMLLQEGLGGLRDRAAKRLEALGGGPNLFG
;
A
#
# COMPACT_ATOMS: atom_id res chain seq x y z
N MET A 1 2.26 30.59 15.39
CA MET A 1 1.53 29.51 14.73
C MET A 1 1.75 28.21 15.49
N THR A 2 0.69 27.52 15.88
CA THR A 2 0.75 26.22 16.56
C THR A 2 1.10 25.11 15.57
N ARG A 3 1.53 23.93 16.07
CA ARG A 3 1.78 22.74 15.24
C ARG A 3 0.58 22.36 14.38
N VAL A 4 -0.62 22.37 14.97
CA VAL A 4 -1.86 22.02 14.26
C VAL A 4 -2.16 23.03 13.15
N GLU A 5 -1.91 24.31 13.39
CA GLU A 5 -2.07 25.35 12.36
C GLU A 5 -1.10 25.15 11.19
N ARG A 6 0.16 24.79 11.44
CA ARG A 6 1.14 24.48 10.39
C ARG A 6 0.78 23.23 9.57
N LEU A 7 0.32 22.16 10.24
CA LEU A 7 -0.17 20.95 9.56
C LEU A 7 -1.39 21.25 8.68
N LYS A 8 -2.31 22.09 9.18
CA LYS A 8 -3.47 22.55 8.41
C LYS A 8 -3.05 23.36 7.20
N GLU A 9 -2.15 24.33 7.35
CA GLU A 9 -1.63 25.13 6.23
C GLU A 9 -1.00 24.23 5.15
N LYS A 10 -0.16 23.28 5.58
CA LYS A 10 0.47 22.31 4.67
C LYS A 10 -0.55 21.56 3.81
N LEU A 11 -1.66 21.12 4.40
CA LEU A 11 -2.76 20.46 3.67
C LEU A 11 -3.37 21.37 2.59
N PHE A 12 -3.57 22.66 2.89
CA PHE A 12 -4.14 23.62 1.93
C PHE A 12 -3.17 24.05 0.83
N THR A 13 -1.86 23.84 1.04
CA THR A 13 -0.83 24.12 0.03
C THR A 13 -0.48 22.93 -0.86
N LEU A 14 -1.14 21.79 -0.70
CA LEU A 14 -0.89 20.61 -1.55
C LEU A 14 -1.23 20.91 -3.01
N ASN A 15 -0.36 20.42 -3.90
CA ASN A 15 -0.55 20.55 -5.34
C ASN A 15 -1.48 19.43 -5.83
N ASP A 16 -2.55 19.80 -6.52
CA ASP A 16 -3.57 18.88 -7.06
C ASP A 16 -3.05 17.97 -8.19
N ARG A 17 -1.86 18.29 -8.73
CA ARG A 17 -1.14 17.45 -9.70
C ARG A 17 -0.18 16.46 -9.05
N ALA A 18 -0.05 16.47 -7.73
CA ALA A 18 0.84 15.55 -7.04
C ALA A 18 0.30 14.12 -7.11
N LEU A 19 1.19 13.15 -7.37
CA LEU A 19 0.87 11.73 -7.52
C LEU A 19 1.79 10.89 -6.65
N PHE A 20 1.26 9.77 -6.14
CA PHE A 20 2.06 8.71 -5.52
C PHE A 20 2.66 7.80 -6.61
N LEU A 21 3.70 8.30 -7.29
CA LEU A 21 4.26 7.65 -8.48
C LEU A 21 4.97 6.31 -8.16
N GLU A 22 5.63 6.19 -7.01
CA GLU A 22 6.34 4.96 -6.62
C GLU A 22 5.41 3.74 -6.61
N ARG A 23 4.13 3.93 -6.26
CA ARG A 23 3.13 2.85 -6.31
C ARG A 23 3.01 2.27 -7.71
N LEU A 24 2.98 3.12 -8.75
CA LEU A 24 2.88 2.66 -10.13
C LEU A 24 4.10 1.81 -10.52
N GLU A 25 5.30 2.27 -10.17
CA GLU A 25 6.55 1.56 -10.45
C GLU A 25 6.56 0.18 -9.79
N ILE A 26 6.15 0.11 -8.53
CA ILE A 26 6.07 -1.14 -7.78
C ILE A 26 5.00 -2.07 -8.36
N LEU A 27 3.82 -1.56 -8.71
CA LEU A 27 2.76 -2.36 -9.32
C LEU A 27 3.18 -2.94 -10.68
N LYS A 28 3.84 -2.13 -11.52
CA LYS A 28 4.40 -2.59 -12.79
C LYS A 28 5.40 -3.74 -12.59
N ARG A 29 6.30 -3.62 -11.62
CA ARG A 29 7.25 -4.69 -11.28
C ARG A 29 6.55 -5.96 -10.80
N CYS A 30 5.58 -5.82 -9.89
CA CYS A 30 4.81 -6.94 -9.34
C CYS A 30 3.94 -7.65 -10.40
N ALA A 31 3.48 -6.92 -11.43
CA ALA A 31 2.68 -7.48 -12.50
C ALA A 31 3.39 -8.62 -13.22
N ALA A 32 4.67 -8.40 -13.55
CA ALA A 32 5.56 -9.39 -14.17
C ALA A 32 6.03 -10.45 -13.16
N GLN A 33 6.46 -10.04 -11.96
CA GLN A 33 7.03 -10.95 -10.96
C GLN A 33 6.05 -12.03 -10.48
N PHE A 34 4.76 -11.70 -10.43
CA PHE A 34 3.71 -12.60 -9.93
C PHE A 34 2.70 -12.98 -11.01
N GLU A 35 3.15 -13.03 -12.27
CA GLU A 35 2.34 -13.55 -13.37
C GLU A 35 1.93 -15.01 -13.10
N GLY A 36 0.70 -15.37 -13.52
CA GLY A 36 0.16 -16.72 -13.36
C GLY A 36 -0.24 -17.13 -11.93
N GLN A 37 0.04 -16.32 -10.91
CA GLN A 37 -0.34 -16.63 -9.53
C GLN A 37 -1.83 -16.39 -9.27
N ALA A 38 -2.39 -17.16 -8.34
CA ALA A 38 -3.75 -16.94 -7.85
C ALA A 38 -3.93 -15.52 -7.29
N ALA A 39 -5.08 -14.90 -7.56
CA ALA A 39 -5.31 -13.49 -7.25
C ALA A 39 -5.03 -13.10 -5.78
N GLY A 40 -5.44 -13.93 -4.82
CA GLY A 40 -5.19 -13.68 -3.39
C GLY A 40 -3.69 -13.74 -3.00
N VAL A 41 -2.95 -14.68 -3.57
CA VAL A 41 -1.49 -14.79 -3.37
C VAL A 41 -0.80 -13.58 -4.02
N LYS A 42 -1.19 -13.26 -5.25
CA LYS A 42 -0.68 -12.11 -5.99
C LYS A 42 -0.94 -10.80 -5.24
N PHE A 43 -2.13 -10.63 -4.65
CA PHE A 43 -2.47 -9.49 -3.79
C PHE A 43 -1.53 -9.40 -2.59
N GLY A 44 -1.41 -10.48 -1.81
CA GLY A 44 -0.58 -10.49 -0.59
C GLY A 44 0.90 -10.19 -0.88
N ARG A 45 1.45 -10.76 -1.94
CA ARG A 45 2.84 -10.49 -2.36
C ARG A 45 3.02 -9.07 -2.89
N THR A 46 2.08 -8.56 -3.67
CA THR A 46 2.12 -7.15 -4.15
C THR A 46 2.07 -6.18 -2.97
N LEU A 47 1.21 -6.41 -1.97
CA LEU A 47 1.14 -5.58 -0.76
C LEU A 47 2.46 -5.62 0.01
N LYS A 48 3.06 -6.80 0.16
CA LYS A 48 4.37 -6.96 0.79
C LYS A 48 5.45 -6.16 0.07
N GLU A 49 5.53 -6.26 -1.25
CA GLU A 49 6.48 -5.49 -2.07
C GLU A 49 6.24 -3.99 -1.94
N LEU A 50 4.98 -3.54 -1.96
CA LEU A 50 4.64 -2.13 -1.79
C LEU A 50 5.12 -1.60 -0.44
N LEU A 51 4.78 -2.27 0.65
CA LEU A 51 5.14 -1.84 2.01
C LEU A 51 6.64 -1.93 2.30
N ALA A 52 7.36 -2.85 1.62
CA ALA A 52 8.80 -2.99 1.79
C ALA A 52 9.62 -1.95 1.00
N ASN A 53 9.04 -1.31 -0.02
CA ASN A 53 9.78 -0.46 -0.95
C ASN A 53 9.25 0.98 -1.05
N VAL A 54 8.08 1.29 -0.50
CA VAL A 54 7.56 2.66 -0.49
C VAL A 54 8.40 3.55 0.43
N SER A 55 8.72 4.76 -0.03
CA SER A 55 9.37 5.77 0.80
C SER A 55 8.41 6.30 1.86
N LEU A 56 8.94 6.71 3.02
CA LEU A 56 8.15 7.30 4.10
C LEU A 56 8.46 8.79 4.22
N VAL A 57 7.42 9.59 4.44
CA VAL A 57 7.55 11.01 4.76
C VAL A 57 7.30 11.20 6.25
N ILE A 58 8.29 11.74 6.95
CA ILE A 58 8.21 12.12 8.36
C ILE A 58 8.75 13.55 8.48
N ASP A 59 7.89 14.48 8.90
CA ASP A 59 8.24 15.88 9.12
C ASP A 59 8.32 16.21 10.61
N GLU A 60 8.91 17.35 10.94
CA GLU A 60 9.11 17.83 12.32
C GLU A 60 7.82 17.99 13.14
N ASP A 61 6.69 18.24 12.47
CA ASP A 61 5.39 18.46 13.10
C ASP A 61 4.56 17.16 13.24
N ASP A 62 5.06 16.02 12.76
CA ASP A 62 4.32 14.76 12.81
C ASP A 62 4.34 14.13 14.21
N LEU A 63 3.15 13.94 14.80
CA LEU A 63 2.97 13.00 15.92
C LEU A 63 2.43 11.65 15.47
N ILE A 64 1.69 11.63 14.37
CA ILE A 64 1.16 10.43 13.73
C ILE A 64 1.82 10.37 12.36
N VAL A 65 2.65 9.34 12.15
CA VAL A 65 3.44 9.14 10.93
C VAL A 65 2.74 8.16 9.98
N GLY A 66 3.30 8.01 8.78
CA GLY A 66 2.82 7.02 7.79
C GLY A 66 2.32 7.64 6.48
N ARG A 67 2.81 8.83 6.12
CA ARG A 67 2.54 9.44 4.81
C ARG A 67 3.46 8.87 3.75
N VAL A 68 2.95 8.82 2.52
CA VAL A 68 3.70 8.46 1.30
C VAL A 68 4.15 9.73 0.58
N PRO A 69 5.22 9.67 -0.23
CA PRO A 69 5.59 10.80 -1.06
C PRO A 69 4.56 11.02 -2.16
N GLU A 70 4.06 12.24 -2.24
CA GLU A 70 3.29 12.73 -3.39
C GLU A 70 4.13 13.79 -4.09
N ILE A 71 4.41 13.56 -5.38
CA ILE A 71 5.29 14.43 -6.18
C ILE A 71 4.53 14.98 -7.37
N VAL A 72 4.84 16.21 -7.76
CA VAL A 72 4.46 16.72 -9.08
C VAL A 72 5.41 16.09 -10.10
N PRO A 73 4.92 15.28 -11.06
CA PRO A 73 5.80 14.60 -12.00
C PRO A 73 6.61 15.57 -12.86
N THR A 74 7.88 15.24 -13.11
CA THR A 74 8.66 15.88 -14.20
C THR A 74 8.10 15.47 -15.58
N PRO A 75 8.47 16.15 -16.68
CA PRO A 75 8.06 15.73 -18.03
C PRO A 75 8.38 14.27 -18.35
N GLU A 76 9.53 13.78 -17.91
CA GLU A 76 9.96 12.38 -18.09
C GLU A 76 9.11 11.42 -17.27
N GLN A 77 8.80 11.77 -16.02
CA GLN A 77 7.93 10.99 -15.15
C GLN A 77 6.48 10.98 -15.64
N GLU A 78 5.99 12.10 -16.17
CA GLU A 78 4.67 12.17 -16.81
C GLU A 78 4.62 11.25 -18.02
N LYS A 79 5.64 11.28 -18.88
CA LYS A 79 5.75 10.35 -20.02
C LYS A 79 5.75 8.90 -19.55
N PHE A 80 6.55 8.56 -18.53
CA PHE A 80 6.54 7.22 -17.93
C PHE A 80 5.16 6.85 -17.41
N PHE A 81 4.49 7.74 -16.68
CA PHE A 81 3.15 7.52 -16.15
C PHE A 81 2.17 7.18 -17.27
N GLN A 82 2.13 7.98 -18.34
CA GLN A 82 1.24 7.76 -19.50
C GLN A 82 1.54 6.45 -20.25
N GLU A 83 2.81 6.11 -20.47
CA GLU A 83 3.21 4.86 -21.14
C GLU A 83 2.87 3.61 -20.33
N ASN A 84 2.65 3.74 -19.02
CA ASN A 84 2.37 2.64 -18.09
C ASN A 84 0.92 2.62 -17.61
N ARG A 85 -0.01 3.21 -18.39
CA ARG A 85 -1.45 3.22 -18.14
C ARG A 85 -2.07 1.87 -17.75
N PRO A 86 -1.68 0.72 -18.35
CA PRO A 86 -2.21 -0.59 -17.92
C PRO A 86 -1.95 -0.94 -16.45
N PHE A 87 -0.97 -0.29 -15.80
CA PHE A 87 -0.61 -0.54 -14.40
C PHE A 87 -1.18 0.50 -13.44
N TRP A 88 -1.86 1.54 -13.93
CA TRP A 88 -2.61 2.47 -13.06
C TRP A 88 -3.69 1.72 -12.29
N TRP A 89 -4.28 0.72 -12.94
CA TRP A 89 -5.33 -0.12 -12.42
C TRP A 89 -5.00 -1.58 -12.74
N VAL A 90 -4.73 -2.37 -11.70
CA VAL A 90 -4.45 -3.79 -11.84
C VAL A 90 -5.54 -4.62 -11.17
N PRO A 91 -6.15 -5.63 -11.83
CA PRO A 91 -7.35 -6.31 -11.34
C PRO A 91 -7.13 -7.06 -10.02
N TRP A 92 -5.91 -7.52 -9.75
CA TRP A 92 -5.61 -8.30 -8.54
C TRP A 92 -5.32 -7.45 -7.31
N PHE A 93 -5.19 -6.12 -7.44
CA PHE A 93 -4.77 -5.23 -6.35
C PHE A 93 -5.76 -4.10 -6.10
N GLN A 94 -7.03 -4.49 -6.00
CA GLN A 94 -8.15 -3.60 -5.78
C GLN A 94 -8.86 -3.93 -4.48
N THR A 95 -9.41 -2.88 -3.89
CA THR A 95 -10.32 -2.98 -2.75
C THR A 95 -11.58 -2.19 -3.10
N THR A 96 -12.73 -2.66 -2.65
CA THR A 96 -14.02 -1.97 -2.89
C THR A 96 -14.20 -0.73 -2.01
N GLY A 97 -13.31 -0.53 -1.03
CA GLY A 97 -13.53 0.42 0.05
C GLY A 97 -14.84 0.12 0.80
N HIS A 98 -15.48 1.17 1.32
CA HIS A 98 -16.81 1.12 1.95
C HIS A 98 -16.97 0.05 3.02
N LEU A 99 -16.00 -0.02 3.92
CA LEU A 99 -15.97 -1.00 5.02
C LEU A 99 -15.49 -0.33 6.30
N THR A 100 -16.02 -0.79 7.43
CA THR A 100 -15.48 -0.47 8.75
C THR A 100 -14.68 -1.68 9.21
N ILE A 101 -13.35 -1.54 9.30
CA ILE A 101 -12.52 -2.64 9.79
C ILE A 101 -12.76 -2.87 11.28
N SER A 102 -12.51 -4.09 11.75
CA SER A 102 -12.57 -4.43 13.17
C SER A 102 -11.36 -3.82 13.90
N TRP A 103 -11.46 -2.53 14.23
CA TRP A 103 -10.44 -1.81 14.99
C TRP A 103 -10.21 -2.42 16.36
N GLU A 104 -11.27 -2.89 17.01
CA GLU A 104 -11.17 -3.58 18.30
C GLU A 104 -10.26 -4.81 18.21
N MET A 105 -10.49 -5.68 17.22
CA MET A 105 -9.65 -6.86 17.00
C MET A 105 -8.20 -6.47 16.69
N LEU A 106 -7.99 -5.47 15.82
CA LEU A 106 -6.64 -5.01 15.48
C LEU A 106 -5.89 -4.46 16.70
N LEU A 107 -6.56 -3.69 17.55
CA LEU A 107 -5.96 -3.09 18.75
C LEU A 107 -5.71 -4.12 19.86
N GLN A 108 -6.57 -5.12 20.00
CA GLN A 108 -6.43 -6.18 21.01
C GLN A 108 -5.40 -7.23 20.64
N GLU A 109 -5.35 -7.64 19.36
CA GLU A 109 -4.52 -8.78 18.90
C GLU A 109 -3.24 -8.34 18.19
N GLY A 110 -3.22 -7.12 17.65
CA GLY A 110 -2.17 -6.66 16.77
C GLY A 110 -2.07 -7.47 15.47
N LEU A 111 -1.14 -7.07 14.59
CA LEU A 111 -0.87 -7.80 13.35
C LEU A 111 -0.36 -9.23 13.60
N GLY A 112 0.34 -9.45 14.72
CA GLY A 112 0.82 -10.77 15.14
C GLY A 112 -0.31 -11.75 15.42
N GLY A 113 -1.31 -11.34 16.22
CA GLY A 113 -2.47 -12.20 16.51
C GLY A 113 -3.31 -12.50 15.27
N LEU A 114 -3.47 -11.52 14.36
CA LEU A 114 -4.14 -11.75 13.08
C LEU A 114 -3.41 -12.78 12.21
N ARG A 115 -2.07 -12.74 12.17
CA ARG A 115 -1.25 -13.74 11.48
C ARG A 115 -1.44 -15.12 12.10
N ASP A 116 -1.39 -15.23 13.42
CA ASP A 116 -1.49 -16.50 14.11
C ASP A 116 -2.89 -17.12 13.94
N ARG A 117 -3.94 -16.30 13.90
CA ARG A 117 -5.30 -16.71 13.53
C ARG A 117 -5.36 -17.28 12.12
N ALA A 118 -4.74 -16.60 11.15
CA ALA A 118 -4.70 -17.08 9.78
C ALA A 118 -3.93 -18.42 9.65
N ALA A 119 -2.81 -18.56 10.38
CA ALA A 119 -2.03 -19.81 10.41
C ALA A 119 -2.84 -20.98 10.99
N LYS A 120 -3.51 -20.79 12.13
CA LYS A 120 -4.41 -21.81 12.72
C LYS A 120 -5.51 -22.22 11.75
N ARG A 121 -6.07 -21.26 11.01
CA ARG A 121 -7.09 -21.55 9.99
C ARG A 121 -6.53 -22.36 8.84
N LEU A 122 -5.32 -22.09 8.38
CA LEU A 122 -4.66 -22.84 7.33
C LEU A 122 -4.37 -24.29 7.74
N GLU A 123 -3.85 -24.49 8.96
CA GLU A 123 -3.61 -25.82 9.52
C GLU A 123 -4.90 -26.65 9.59
N ALA A 124 -6.00 -26.03 10.06
CA ALA A 124 -7.31 -26.68 10.12
C ALA A 124 -7.88 -27.07 8.75
N LEU A 125 -7.42 -26.42 7.67
CA LEU A 125 -7.78 -26.75 6.28
C LEU A 125 -6.84 -27.81 5.67
N GLY A 126 -5.85 -28.31 6.41
CA GLY A 126 -4.85 -29.26 5.92
C GLY A 126 -3.75 -28.62 5.07
N GLY A 127 -3.62 -27.28 5.09
CA GLY A 127 -2.54 -26.57 4.41
C GLY A 127 -1.23 -26.68 5.18
N GLY A 128 -0.24 -27.37 4.62
CA GLY A 128 1.13 -27.37 5.14
C GLY A 128 1.88 -26.06 4.85
N PRO A 129 3.04 -25.81 5.49
CA PRO A 129 3.78 -24.54 5.44
C PRO A 129 4.32 -24.13 4.05
N ASN A 130 4.15 -24.95 3.01
CA ASN A 130 4.73 -24.75 1.67
C ASN A 130 3.82 -24.07 0.64
N LEU A 131 2.65 -23.53 1.02
CA LEU A 131 1.73 -22.90 0.05
C LEU A 131 2.13 -21.49 -0.41
N PHE A 132 3.18 -20.89 0.17
CA PHE A 132 3.54 -19.49 -0.09
C PHE A 132 5.01 -19.24 -0.45
N GLY A 133 5.78 -20.29 -0.74
CA GLY A 133 7.19 -20.20 -1.21
C GLY A 133 7.34 -19.35 -2.46
#